data_AF-A0A6A6CX75-F1
#
_entry.id   AF-A0A6A6CX75-F1
#
_cell.length_a   1.000
_cell.length_b   1.000
_cell.length_c   1.000
_cell.angle_alpha   90.00
_cell.angle_beta   90.00
_cell.angle_gamma   90.00
#
_symmetry.space_group_name_H-M   'P 1'
#
loop_
_entity.id
_entity.type
_entity.pdbx_description
1 polymer ?
#
loop_
_entity_poly.entity_id
_entity_poly.type
_entity_poly.pdbx_seq_one_letter_code
_entity_poly.pdbx_strand_id
1 'polypeptide(L)'
;MGIDNTKTTLCVSGDSKLENRLIDQSLTVVDFINCGDIATPLKHFTSPDYMCHYPFPNGQILMMNRQQTIAHFEDAVVKQEGIFFWKVMNVSVMVDLPLGYAQVWIALRVNRLEEFGKV
;
A
#
# COMPACT_ATOMS: atom_id res chain seq x y z
N MET A 1 -34.01 0.37 1.04
CA MET A 1 -33.88 1.71 1.63
C MET A 1 -33.06 1.58 2.90
N GLY A 2 -32.07 2.46 3.11
CA GLY A 2 -31.36 2.58 4.39
C GLY A 2 -29.86 2.31 4.28
N ILE A 3 -29.11 3.36 3.92
CA ILE A 3 -27.66 3.46 4.07
C ILE A 3 -27.34 3.74 5.55
N ASP A 4 -26.16 3.26 5.96
CA ASP A 4 -25.23 3.88 6.92
C ASP A 4 -25.10 3.26 8.33
N ASN A 5 -23.84 2.98 8.70
CA ASN A 5 -23.22 3.39 9.97
C ASN A 5 -21.77 2.87 10.12
N THR A 6 -20.90 3.12 9.14
CA THR A 6 -19.46 3.12 9.42
C THR A 6 -18.86 4.44 9.00
N LYS A 7 -19.31 5.51 9.66
CA LYS A 7 -18.49 6.69 9.84
C LYS A 7 -17.33 6.32 10.75
N THR A 8 -16.23 5.90 10.12
CA THR A 8 -14.92 5.99 10.75
C THR A 8 -14.65 7.47 10.98
N THR A 9 -14.54 7.87 12.25
CA THR A 9 -14.20 9.24 12.63
C THR A 9 -12.81 9.56 12.11
N LEU A 10 -12.78 10.23 10.96
CA LEU A 10 -11.62 10.87 10.37
C LEU A 10 -11.42 12.20 11.12
N CYS A 11 -10.56 12.19 12.13
CA CYS A 11 -10.04 13.42 12.71
C CYS A 11 -9.07 14.05 11.71
N VAL A 12 -9.59 14.79 10.73
CA VAL A 12 -8.78 15.48 9.71
C VAL A 12 -8.54 16.91 10.17
N SER A 13 -7.36 17.15 10.73
CA SER A 13 -6.84 18.50 10.98
C SER A 13 -5.59 18.69 10.11
N GLY A 14 -5.72 19.47 9.03
CA GLY A 14 -4.69 19.64 7.99
C GLY A 14 -5.22 19.24 6.61
N ASP A 15 -4.66 19.76 5.52
CA ASP A 15 -5.21 19.75 4.15
C ASP A 15 -5.80 18.38 3.68
N SER A 16 -7.09 18.18 3.93
CA SER A 16 -7.83 16.95 3.58
C SER A 16 -7.63 16.50 2.13
N LYS A 17 -7.35 17.44 1.22
CA LYS A 17 -7.05 17.15 -0.20
C LYS A 17 -5.70 16.44 -0.39
N LEU A 18 -4.66 16.86 0.33
CA LEU A 18 -3.35 16.22 0.25
C LEU A 18 -3.40 14.83 0.86
N GLU A 19 -4.00 14.70 2.04
CA GLU A 19 -4.16 13.41 2.71
C GLU A 19 -4.96 12.43 1.85
N ASN A 20 -6.12 12.84 1.34
CA ASN A 20 -6.92 12.00 0.44
C ASN A 20 -6.14 11.57 -0.80
N ARG A 21 -5.39 12.49 -1.42
CA ARG A 21 -4.54 12.15 -2.58
C ARG A 21 -3.45 11.13 -2.22
N LEU A 22 -2.81 11.25 -1.06
CA LEU A 22 -1.80 10.29 -0.60
C LEU A 22 -2.41 8.91 -0.35
N ILE A 23 -3.63 8.88 0.23
CA ILE A 23 -4.40 7.64 0.42
C ILE A 23 -4.72 7.00 -0.94
N ASP A 24 -5.28 7.77 -1.87
CA ASP A 24 -5.66 7.28 -3.20
C ASP A 24 -4.46 6.72 -3.97
N GLN A 25 -3.33 7.41 -3.94
CA GLN A 25 -2.08 6.93 -4.55
C GLN A 25 -1.60 5.63 -3.90
N SER A 26 -1.67 5.53 -2.57
CA SER A 26 -1.25 4.33 -1.84
C SER A 26 -2.17 3.14 -2.11
N LEU A 27 -3.48 3.35 -2.20
CA LEU A 27 -4.45 2.32 -2.59
C LEU A 27 -4.25 1.87 -4.04
N THR A 28 -3.92 2.80 -4.94
CA THR A 28 -3.57 2.46 -6.33
C THR A 28 -2.38 1.49 -6.38
N VAL A 29 -1.36 1.66 -5.54
CA VAL A 29 -0.25 0.69 -5.43
C VAL A 29 -0.75 -0.69 -5.01
N VAL A 30 -1.67 -0.77 -4.05
CA VAL A 30 -2.28 -2.03 -3.60
C VAL A 30 -3.04 -2.72 -4.74
N ASP A 31 -3.81 -1.96 -5.52
CA ASP A 31 -4.56 -2.49 -6.67
C ASP A 31 -3.62 -3.09 -7.73
N PHE A 32 -2.50 -2.42 -8.00
CA PHE A 32 -1.47 -2.94 -8.90
C PHE A 32 -0.82 -4.22 -8.38
N ILE A 33 -0.55 -4.31 -7.07
CA ILE A 33 -0.04 -5.54 -6.46
C ILE A 33 -1.07 -6.68 -6.57
N ASN A 34 -2.34 -6.41 -6.31
CA ASN A 34 -3.43 -7.39 -6.50
C ASN A 34 -3.53 -7.88 -7.96
N CYS A 35 -3.11 -7.06 -8.94
CA CYS A 35 -3.04 -7.43 -10.35
C CYS A 35 -1.76 -8.16 -10.76
N GLY A 36 -0.85 -8.46 -9.81
CA GLY A 36 0.42 -9.09 -10.14
C GLY A 36 1.47 -8.12 -10.73
N ASP A 37 1.28 -6.80 -10.59
CA ASP A 37 2.15 -5.78 -11.20
C ASP A 37 2.74 -4.84 -10.15
N ILE A 38 3.95 -5.13 -9.68
CA ILE A 38 4.70 -4.21 -8.81
C ILE A 38 5.48 -3.13 -9.59
N ALA A 39 5.70 -3.35 -10.89
CA ALA A 39 6.59 -2.53 -11.69
C ALA A 39 5.95 -1.19 -12.06
N THR A 40 4.68 -1.19 -12.47
CA THR A 40 3.95 0.00 -12.87
C THR A 40 3.88 1.06 -11.76
N PRO A 41 3.42 0.77 -10.54
CA PRO A 41 3.33 1.80 -9.49
C PRO A 41 4.72 2.35 -9.14
N LEU A 42 5.75 1.51 -9.08
CA LEU A 42 7.10 1.96 -8.78
C LEU A 42 7.67 2.85 -9.89
N LYS A 43 7.36 2.61 -11.17
CA LYS A 43 7.82 3.48 -12.26
C LYS A 43 7.14 4.86 -12.27
N HIS A 44 5.87 4.93 -11.87
CA HIS A 44 5.06 6.15 -12.00
C HIS A 44 5.07 7.03 -10.73
N PHE A 45 5.16 6.42 -9.55
CA PHE A 45 4.99 7.16 -8.29
C PHE A 45 6.29 7.41 -7.52
N THR A 46 7.39 6.76 -7.88
CA THR A 46 8.66 6.94 -7.17
C THR A 46 9.56 7.95 -7.85
N SER A 47 10.30 8.71 -7.04
CA SER A 47 11.31 9.65 -7.51
C SER A 47 12.55 8.92 -8.05
N PRO A 48 13.42 9.59 -8.84
CA PRO A 48 14.66 8.99 -9.35
C PRO A 48 15.61 8.48 -8.26
N ASP A 49 15.56 9.08 -7.07
CA ASP A 49 16.37 8.77 -5.88
C ASP A 49 15.67 7.80 -4.90
N TYR A 50 14.58 7.16 -5.33
CA TYR A 50 13.86 6.19 -4.51
C TYR A 50 14.74 5.06 -3.98
N MET A 51 14.60 4.84 -2.66
CA MET A 51 15.24 3.74 -1.94
C MET A 51 14.20 3.01 -1.10
N CYS A 52 14.12 1.69 -1.30
CA CYS A 52 13.38 0.77 -0.44
C CYS A 52 14.28 0.30 0.70
N HIS A 53 13.75 0.34 1.93
CA HIS A 53 14.39 -0.21 3.12
C HIS A 53 13.57 -1.43 3.58
N TYR A 54 14.00 -2.63 3.21
CA TYR A 54 13.31 -3.86 3.57
C TYR A 54 13.93 -4.49 4.82
N PRO A 55 13.23 -4.52 5.97
CA PRO A 55 13.73 -5.13 7.19
C PRO A 55 13.55 -6.65 7.18
N PHE A 56 14.61 -7.39 7.50
CA PHE A 56 14.56 -8.82 7.77
C PHE A 56 14.27 -9.12 9.24
N PRO A 57 13.72 -10.29 9.58
CA PRO A 57 13.46 -10.69 10.97
C PRO A 57 14.70 -10.72 11.87
N ASN A 58 15.89 -10.86 11.28
CA ASN A 58 17.16 -10.84 12.01
C ASN A 58 17.67 -9.41 12.29
N GLY A 59 16.90 -8.37 11.96
CA GLY A 59 17.25 -6.97 12.15
C GLY A 59 18.11 -6.37 11.05
N GLN A 60 18.51 -7.13 10.03
CA GLN A 60 19.22 -6.58 8.86
C GLN A 60 18.26 -5.79 7.98
N ILE A 61 18.74 -4.71 7.37
CA ILE A 61 17.96 -3.92 6.40
C ILE A 61 18.62 -4.10 5.03
N LEU A 62 17.83 -4.56 4.06
CA LEU A 62 18.23 -4.57 2.66
C LEU A 62 17.83 -3.23 2.02
N MET A 63 18.81 -2.50 1.53
CA MET A 63 18.60 -1.27 0.76
C MET A 63 18.52 -1.60 -0.72
N MET A 64 17.44 -1.19 -1.38
CA MET A 64 17.21 -1.46 -2.80
C MET A 64 16.79 -0.19 -3.52
N ASN A 65 17.41 0.09 -4.67
CA ASN A 65 16.87 1.10 -5.58
C ASN A 65 15.59 0.58 -6.25
N ARG A 66 14.96 1.43 -7.08
CA ARG A 66 13.73 1.07 -7.81
C ARG A 66 13.84 -0.23 -8.62
N GLN A 67 14.92 -0.41 -9.40
CA GLN A 67 15.06 -1.58 -10.26
C GLN A 67 15.26 -2.86 -9.43
N GLN A 68 16.05 -2.79 -8.36
CA GLN A 68 16.27 -3.89 -7.43
C GLN A 68 14.99 -4.26 -6.69
N THR A 69 14.19 -3.26 -6.29
CA THR A 69 12.90 -3.48 -5.62
C THR A 69 11.93 -4.24 -6.54
N ILE A 70 11.82 -3.83 -7.80
CA ILE A 70 10.99 -4.52 -8.79
C ILE A 70 11.45 -5.98 -8.92
N ALA A 71 12.74 -6.21 -9.21
CA ALA A 71 13.27 -7.56 -9.38
C ALA A 71 13.11 -8.44 -8.12
N HIS A 72 13.18 -7.84 -6.92
CA HIS A 72 13.03 -8.57 -5.67
C HIS A 72 11.58 -9.03 -5.42
N PHE A 73 10.59 -8.20 -5.76
CA PHE A 73 9.19 -8.47 -5.45
C PHE A 73 8.37 -9.00 -6.62
N GLU A 74 8.85 -8.88 -7.87
CA GLU A 74 8.12 -9.30 -9.08
C GLU A 74 7.71 -10.77 -9.00
N ASP A 75 8.65 -11.65 -8.66
CA ASP A 75 8.36 -13.07 -8.45
C ASP A 75 7.33 -13.31 -7.35
N ALA A 76 7.45 -12.61 -6.22
CA ALA A 76 6.55 -12.79 -5.07
C ALA A 76 5.14 -12.27 -5.36
N VAL A 77 5.01 -11.23 -6.17
CA VAL A 77 3.73 -10.61 -6.55
C VAL A 77 3.06 -11.40 -7.67
N VAL A 78 3.82 -11.92 -8.64
CA VAL A 78 3.29 -12.80 -9.70
C VAL A 78 2.88 -14.17 -9.15
N LYS A 79 3.66 -14.73 -8.21
CA LYS A 79 3.40 -16.03 -7.59
C LYS A 79 2.39 -15.98 -6.43
N GLN A 80 1.72 -14.84 -6.19
CA GLN A 80 0.63 -14.72 -5.21
C GLN A 80 -0.64 -15.45 -5.68
N GLU A 81 -0.49 -16.73 -6.04
CA GLU A 81 -1.62 -17.57 -6.45
C GLU A 81 -2.65 -17.63 -5.32
N GLY A 82 -3.79 -17.01 -5.59
CA GLY A 82 -4.92 -17.00 -4.69
C GLY A 82 -4.81 -16.08 -3.49
N ILE A 83 -3.79 -15.23 -3.34
CA ILE A 83 -3.72 -14.25 -2.24
C ILE A 83 -4.03 -12.86 -2.78
N PHE A 84 -5.01 -12.17 -2.21
CA PHE A 84 -5.29 -10.78 -2.56
C PHE A 84 -5.67 -9.94 -1.32
N PHE A 85 -5.36 -8.65 -1.40
CA PHE A 85 -5.76 -7.66 -0.41
C PHE A 85 -7.22 -7.28 -0.64
N TRP A 86 -8.12 -7.87 0.14
CA TRP A 86 -9.56 -7.83 -0.09
C TRP A 86 -10.24 -6.57 0.46
N LYS A 87 -9.80 -6.10 1.63
CA LYS A 87 -10.49 -5.00 2.31
C LYS A 87 -9.52 -4.11 3.07
N VAL A 88 -9.67 -2.80 2.91
CA VAL A 88 -9.03 -1.81 3.77
C VAL A 88 -9.71 -1.81 5.14
N MET A 89 -8.95 -2.12 6.18
CA MET A 89 -9.41 -2.20 7.57
C MET A 89 -9.21 -0.88 8.29
N ASN A 90 -8.09 -0.20 8.03
CA ASN A 90 -7.75 1.09 8.61
C ASN A 90 -6.80 1.86 7.70
N VAL A 91 -6.87 3.18 7.73
CA VAL A 91 -5.93 4.08 7.09
C VAL A 91 -5.56 5.18 8.08
N SER A 92 -4.27 5.44 8.25
CA SER A 92 -3.79 6.63 8.94
C SER A 92 -2.81 7.38 8.06
N VAL A 93 -2.87 8.70 8.12
CA VAL A 93 -1.95 9.59 7.41
C VAL A 93 -1.32 10.52 8.43
N MET A 94 -0.01 10.72 8.30
CA MET A 94 0.74 11.72 9.03
C MET A 94 1.44 12.60 8.01
N VAL A 95 1.17 13.89 8.04
CA VAL A 95 1.83 14.88 7.18
C VAL A 95 2.66 15.80 8.06
N ASP A 96 3.94 15.91 7.74
CA ASP A 96 4.88 16.81 8.39
C ASP A 96 5.46 17.74 7.31
N LEU A 97 4.71 18.81 7.04
CA LEU A 97 5.08 19.82 6.04
C LEU A 97 6.44 20.48 6.33
N PRO A 98 6.80 20.83 7.59
CA PRO A 98 8.12 21.39 7.90
C PRO A 98 9.29 20.50 7.46
N LEU A 99 9.15 19.18 7.60
CA LEU A 99 10.17 18.22 7.19
C LEU A 99 9.95 17.67 5.77
N GLY A 100 8.91 18.15 5.07
CA GLY A 100 8.61 17.79 3.68
C GLY A 100 8.27 16.32 3.48
N TYR A 101 7.77 15.63 4.51
CA TYR A 101 7.44 14.21 4.43
C TYR A 101 5.99 13.94 4.81
N ALA A 102 5.47 12.84 4.28
CA ALA A 102 4.21 12.27 4.71
C ALA A 102 4.33 10.75 4.77
N GLN A 103 3.55 10.13 5.65
CA GLN A 103 3.47 8.68 5.80
C GLN A 103 2.01 8.26 5.76
N VAL A 104 1.74 7.20 5.01
CA VAL A 104 0.42 6.56 4.92
C VAL A 104 0.58 5.14 5.42
N TRP A 105 -0.23 4.74 6.40
CA TRP A 105 -0.34 3.37 6.85
C TRP A 105 -1.69 2.83 6.44
N ILE A 106 -1.69 1.70 5.74
CA ILE A 106 -2.90 1.01 5.31
C ILE A 106 -2.88 -0.38 5.92
N ALA A 107 -3.86 -0.67 6.77
CA ALA A 107 -4.10 -2.03 7.26
C ALA A 107 -5.05 -2.72 6.28
N LEU A 108 -4.61 -3.83 5.70
CA LEU A 108 -5.39 -4.59 4.72
C LEU A 108 -5.75 -5.97 5.30
N ARG A 109 -6.97 -6.43 5.01
CA ARG A 109 -7.33 -7.84 5.19
C ARG A 109 -6.85 -8.63 3.98
N VAL A 110 -6.00 -9.61 4.23
CA VAL A 110 -5.56 -10.58 3.24
C VAL A 110 -6.57 -11.72 3.17
N ASN A 111 -6.91 -12.17 1.97
CA ASN A 111 -7.80 -13.31 1.75
C ASN A 111 -7.14 -14.35 0.83
N ARG A 112 -7.60 -15.61 0.90
CA ARG A 112 -7.19 -16.70 0.02
C ARG A 112 -8.36 -17.16 -0.86
N LEU A 113 -8.17 -17.32 -2.17
CA LEU A 113 -9.23 -17.75 -3.11
C LEU A 113 -9.87 -19.10 -2.73
N GLU A 114 -9.15 -19.98 -2.02
CA GLU A 114 -9.70 -21.23 -1.47
C GLU A 114 -10.91 -21.02 -0.55
N GLU A 115 -11.08 -19.81 0.02
CA GLU A 115 -12.20 -19.46 0.90
C GLU A 115 -13.49 -19.10 0.13
N PHE A 116 -13.42 -18.77 -1.17
CA PHE A 116 -14.59 -18.47 -2.02
C PHE A 116 -15.27 -19.74 -2.58
N GLY A 117 -14.56 -20.87 -2.66
CA GLY A 117 -15.09 -22.14 -3.14
C GLY A 117 -15.85 -22.96 -2.09
N LYS A 118 -16.03 -22.43 -0.87
CA LYS A 118 -16.73 -23.08 0.25
C LYS A 118 -18.07 -22.41 0.63
N VAL A 119 -18.65 -21.62 -0.28
CA VAL A 119 -19.97 -21.00 -0.10
C VAL A 119 -21.02 -21.75 -0.91
#